data_AF-A0A094YSB7-F1
#
_entry.id   AF-A0A094YSB7-F1
#
_cell.length_a   1.000
_cell.length_b   1.000
_cell.length_c   1.000
_cell.angle_alpha   90.00
_cell.angle_beta   90.00
_cell.angle_gamma   90.00
#
_symmetry.space_group_name_H-M   'P 1'
#
loop_
_entity.id
_entity.type
_entity.pdbx_description
1 polymer ?
#
loop_
_entity_poly.entity_id
_entity_poly.type
_entity_poly.pdbx_seq_one_letter_code
_entity_poly.pdbx_strand_id
1 'polypeptide(L)' 'MNIKLLEEIILKREPGLYSAIIENKLKNIDSDSGNHIRSILTDELLETGMDDSEESNINARGIAIEKLIDDVGNLFM' A
#
# COMPACT_ATOMS: atom_id res chain seq x y z
N MET A 1 5.56 -9.19 1.80
CA MET A 1 4.33 -8.40 1.75
C MET A 1 3.52 -8.46 3.05
N ASN A 2 3.36 -7.31 3.69
CA ASN A 2 2.51 -7.14 4.88
C ASN A 2 1.05 -6.91 4.45
N ILE A 3 0.33 -8.00 4.15
CA ILE A 3 -1.01 -7.96 3.55
C ILE A 3 -2.01 -7.18 4.40
N LYS A 4 -1.95 -7.28 5.73
CA LYS A 4 -2.89 -6.58 6.63
C LYS A 4 -2.81 -5.07 6.50
N LEU A 5 -1.59 -4.52 6.37
CA LEU A 5 -1.39 -3.09 6.20
C LEU A 5 -1.86 -2.64 4.81
N LEU A 6 -1.62 -3.44 3.77
CA LEU A 6 -2.13 -3.17 2.43
C LEU A 6 -3.67 -3.15 2.41
N GLU A 7 -4.30 -4.14 3.04
CA GLU A 7 -5.76 -4.23 3.19
C GLU A 7 -6.33 -3.02 3.93
N GLU A 8 -5.72 -2.63 5.05
CA GLU A 8 -6.11 -1.44 5.82
C GLU A 8 -6.09 -0.17 4.95
N ILE A 9 -5.01 0.05 4.21
CA ILE A 9 -4.83 1.25 3.40
C ILE A 9 -5.80 1.25 2.21
N ILE A 10 -5.95 0.13 1.52
CA ILE A 10 -6.88 0.01 0.39
C ILE A 10 -8.32 0.18 0.88
N LEU A 11 -8.74 -0.45 2.00
CA LEU A 11 -10.09 -0.27 2.54
C LEU A 11 -10.39 1.19 2.89
N LYS A 12 -9.39 1.91 3.43
CA LYS A 12 -9.51 3.31 3.80
C LYS A 12 -9.62 4.24 2.60
N ARG A 13 -8.75 4.07 1.60
CA ARG A 13 -8.65 5.00 0.45
C ARG A 13 -9.53 4.61 -0.73
N GLU A 14 -9.60 3.32 -1.07
CA GLU A 14 -10.39 2.80 -2.18
C GLU A 14 -11.03 1.43 -1.87
N PRO A 15 -12.13 1.40 -1.12
CA PRO A 15 -12.82 0.16 -0.79
C PRO A 15 -13.35 -0.60 -2.01
N GLY A 16 -13.59 0.07 -3.14
CA GLY A 16 -13.97 -0.59 -4.40
C GLY A 16 -12.85 -1.45 -5.00
N LEU A 17 -11.60 -1.07 -4.75
CA LEU A 17 -10.42 -1.80 -5.21
C LEU A 17 -10.12 -3.01 -4.31
N TYR A 18 -10.53 -2.95 -3.04
CA TYR A 18 -10.34 -4.02 -2.06
C TYR A 18 -10.91 -5.36 -2.55
N SER A 19 -12.17 -5.38 -2.98
CA SER A 19 -12.81 -6.59 -3.50
C SER A 19 -12.10 -7.10 -4.76
N ALA A 20 -11.70 -6.21 -5.67
CA ALA A 20 -11.05 -6.60 -6.92
C ALA A 20 -9.68 -7.26 -6.70
N ILE A 21 -8.89 -6.76 -5.75
CA ILE A 21 -7.50 -7.15 -5.54
C ILE A 21 -7.35 -8.26 -4.50
N ILE A 22 -8.05 -8.16 -3.37
CA ILE A 22 -7.89 -9.08 -2.24
C ILE A 22 -8.65 -10.40 -2.50
N GLU A 23 -9.85 -10.36 -3.10
CA GLU A 23 -10.57 -11.60 -3.45
C GLU A 23 -9.84 -12.40 -4.53
N ASN A 24 -9.16 -11.72 -5.47
CA ASN A 24 -8.30 -12.36 -6.48
C ASN A 24 -6.87 -12.69 -5.98
N LYS A 25 -6.60 -12.51 -4.68
CA LYS A 25 -5.35 -12.89 -4.00
C LYS A 25 -4.08 -12.27 -4.61
N LEU A 26 -4.14 -11.07 -5.18
CA LEU A 26 -2.96 -10.37 -5.75
C LEU A 26 -2.23 -11.17 -6.86
N LYS A 27 -2.81 -12.28 -7.37
CA LYS A 27 -2.10 -13.23 -8.25
C LYS A 27 -2.02 -12.80 -9.71
N ASN A 28 -2.91 -11.91 -10.13
CA ASN A 28 -3.03 -11.43 -11.51
C ASN A 28 -3.29 -9.93 -11.52
N ILE A 29 -2.47 -9.16 -10.79
CA ILE A 29 -2.52 -7.71 -10.92
C ILE A 29 -1.83 -7.32 -12.23
N ASP A 30 -2.57 -6.62 -13.09
CA ASP A 30 -1.97 -5.97 -14.25
C ASP A 30 -1.17 -4.74 -13.84
N SER A 31 -0.34 -4.24 -14.76
CA SER A 31 0.54 -3.11 -14.49
C SER A 31 -0.23 -1.83 -14.11
N ASP A 32 -1.44 -1.64 -14.64
CA ASP A 32 -2.26 -0.46 -14.36
C ASP A 32 -2.79 -0.49 -12.92
N SER A 33 -3.38 -1.62 -12.51
CA SER A 33 -3.85 -1.86 -11.14
C SER A 33 -2.69 -1.82 -10.15
N GLY A 34 -1.54 -2.38 -10.54
CA GLY A 34 -0.32 -2.36 -9.73
C GLY A 34 0.23 -0.96 -9.51
N ASN A 35 0.30 -0.15 -10.57
CA ASN A 35 0.69 1.26 -10.48
C ASN A 35 -0.31 2.07 -9.66
N HIS A 36 -1.60 1.80 -9.78
CA HIS A 36 -2.64 2.46 -9.01
C HIS A 36 -2.50 2.18 -7.51
N ILE A 37 -2.31 0.92 -7.12
CA ILE A 37 -2.03 0.55 -5.72
C ILE A 37 -0.76 1.24 -5.20
N ARG A 38 0.30 1.31 -6.01
CA ARG A 38 1.53 2.04 -5.64
C ARG A 38 1.25 3.53 -5.41
N SER A 39 0.40 4.15 -6.21
CA SER A 39 -0.03 5.54 -6.00
C SER A 39 -0.73 5.70 -4.66
N ILE A 40 -1.72 4.84 -4.37
CA ILE A 40 -2.48 4.85 -3.10
C ILE A 40 -1.54 4.71 -1.90
N LEU A 41 -0.58 3.77 -1.97
CA LEU A 41 0.41 3.56 -0.92
C LEU A 41 1.34 4.76 -0.77
N THR A 42 1.75 5.39 -1.88
CA THR A 42 2.59 6.59 -1.87
C THR A 42 1.86 7.76 -1.22
N ASP A 43 0.59 7.96 -1.53
CA ASP A 43 -0.22 9.02 -0.92
C ASP A 43 -0.44 8.79 0.59
N GLU A 44 -0.59 7.52 1.03
CA GLU A 44 -0.63 7.19 2.45
C GLU A 44 0.72 7.43 3.14
N LEU A 45 1.84 7.12 2.48
CA LEU A 45 3.17 7.40 2.99
C LEU A 45 3.40 8.92 3.18
N LEU A 46 2.99 9.74 2.22
CA LEU A 46 3.13 11.19 2.30
C LEU A 46 2.24 11.81 3.39
N GLU A 47 1.00 11.32 3.54
CA GLU A 47 0.08 11.85 4.55
C GLU A 47 0.35 11.35 5.97
N THR A 48 0.76 10.08 6.13
CA THR A 48 0.87 9.43 7.46
C THR A 48 2.29 9.07 7.86
N GLY A 49 3.23 9.09 6.92
CA GLY A 49 4.64 8.80 7.16
C GLY A 49 5.51 10.04 7.39
N MET A 50 4.97 11.25 7.23
CA MET A 50 5.71 12.52 7.36
C MET A 50 5.19 13.45 8.48
N ASP A 51 4.32 12.98 9.38
CA ASP A 51 3.78 13.84 10.45
C ASP A 51 4.86 14.11 11.52
N ASP A 52 5.24 15.36 11.64
CA ASP A 52 6.56 15.83 12.08
C ASP A 52 6.72 15.91 13.62
N SER A 53 6.03 15.06 14.40
CA SER A 53 5.89 15.30 15.85
C SER A 53 6.36 14.22 16.83
N GLU A 54 6.57 12.94 16.49
CA GLU A 54 7.13 11.97 17.47
C GLU A 54 8.01 10.86 16.82
N GLU A 55 9.31 11.00 17.07
CA GLU A 55 10.50 10.39 16.43
C GLU A 55 10.66 8.84 16.45
N SER A 56 9.66 8.03 16.78
CA SER A 56 9.89 6.57 16.95
C SER A 56 8.87 5.60 16.34
N ASN A 57 7.56 5.90 16.38
CA ASN A 57 6.54 4.98 15.81
C ASN A 57 6.21 5.28 14.34
N ILE A 58 6.48 6.49 13.87
CA ILE A 58 6.18 6.95 12.49
C ILE A 58 7.11 6.27 11.48
N ASN A 59 8.38 6.07 11.86
CA ASN A 59 9.38 5.44 11.01
C ASN A 59 9.01 3.97 10.70
N ALA A 60 8.43 3.24 11.64
CA ALA A 60 8.06 1.84 11.44
C ALA A 60 6.90 1.67 10.44
N ARG A 61 5.89 2.56 10.48
CA ARG A 61 4.78 2.54 9.51
C ARG A 61 5.25 3.00 8.13
N GLY A 62 6.04 4.08 8.07
CA GLY A 62 6.63 4.57 6.82
C GLY A 62 7.44 3.49 6.10
N ILE A 63 8.39 2.85 6.81
CA ILE A 63 9.21 1.75 6.27
C ILE A 63 8.33 0.57 5.81
N ALA A 64 7.25 0.26 6.54
CA ALA A 64 6.34 -0.80 6.16
C ALA A 64 5.56 -0.47 4.87
N ILE A 65 5.18 0.79 4.67
CA ILE A 65 4.52 1.26 3.44
C ILE A 65 5.50 1.28 2.27
N GLU A 66 6.73 1.76 2.44
CA GLU A 66 7.77 1.71 1.40
C GLU A 66 8.00 0.27 0.93
N LYS A 67 8.13 -0.66 1.87
CA LYS A 67 8.28 -2.09 1.55
C LYS A 67 7.07 -2.66 0.81
N LEU A 68 5.86 -2.15 1.10
CA LEU A 68 4.66 -2.53 0.35
C LEU A 68 4.67 -2.00 -1.09
N ILE A 69 5.16 -0.77 -1.31
CA ILE A 69 5.30 -0.20 -2.65
C ILE A 69 6.23 -1.07 -3.50
N ASP A 70 7.37 -1.49 -2.92
CA ASP A 70 8.32 -2.39 -3.57
C ASP A 70 7.73 -3.78 -3.82
N ASP A 71 7.10 -4.37 -2.80
CA ASP A 71 6.45 -5.68 -2.90
C ASP A 71 5.38 -5.69 -3.99
N VAL A 72 4.55 -4.64 -4.07
CA VAL A 72 3.52 -4.49 -5.11
C VAL A 72 4.17 -4.31 -6.48
N GLY A 73 5.23 -3.48 -6.59
CA GLY A 73 6.01 -3.33 -7.81
C GLY A 73 6.54 -4.65 -8.39
N ASN A 74 6.94 -5.58 -7.51
CA ASN A 74 7.43 -6.90 -7.91
C ASN A 74 6.34 -7.89 -8.36
N LEU A 75 5.05 -7.57 -8.17
CA LEU A 75 3.95 -8.46 -8.57
C LEU A 75 3.53 -8.32 -10.04
N PHE A 76 3.86 -7.19 -10.67
CA PHE A 76 3.41 -6.86 -12.03
C PHE A 76 4.55 -6.44 -12.98
N MET A 77 5.80 -6.56 -12.54
CA MET A 77 7.02 -6.53 -13.38
C MET A 77 7.33 -7.93 -13.90
#